data_AF-A0A8T3CUH8-F1
#
_entry.id   AF-A0A8T3CUH8-F1
#
_cell.length_a   1.000
_cell.length_b   1.000
_cell.length_c   1.000
_cell.angle_alpha   90.00
_cell.angle_beta   90.00
_cell.angle_gamma   90.00
#
_symmetry.space_group_name_H-M   'P 1'
#
loop_
_entity.id
_entity.type
_entity.pdbx_description
1 polymer ?
#
loop_
_entity_poly.entity_id
_entity_poly.type
_entity_poly.pdbx_seq_one_letter_code
_entity_poly.pdbx_strand_id
1 'polypeptide(L)' 'MEPPEGHHSVVAQGKTEPDPIMDITVQLDGREVNVPQGQPVEQPDYVNSSFDKSEYVIYKESQCRIRYLVLLKDNN' A
#
# COMPACT_ATOMS: atom_id res chain seq x y z
N MET A 1 -20.24 -1.18 -4.43
CA MET A 1 -19.50 -1.23 -3.15
C MET A 1 -18.75 0.08 -3.02
N GLU A 2 -18.73 0.68 -1.84
CA GLU A 2 -18.08 1.96 -1.55
C GLU A 2 -17.44 1.89 -0.16
N PRO A 3 -16.42 2.71 0.14
CA PRO A 3 -15.89 2.82 1.50
C PRO A 3 -16.93 3.46 2.43
N PRO A 4 -16.76 3.38 3.76
CA PRO A 4 -17.61 4.08 4.71
C PRO A 4 -17.68 5.59 4.44
N GLU A 5 -18.74 6.24 4.93
CA GLU A 5 -18.91 7.70 4.77
C GLU A 5 -17.67 8.46 5.29
N GLY A 6 -17.24 9.47 4.55
CA GLY A 6 -16.04 10.26 4.83
C GLY A 6 -14.71 9.59 4.44
N HIS A 7 -14.72 8.37 3.90
CA HIS A 7 -13.52 7.65 3.47
C HIS A 7 -13.46 7.52 1.95
N HIS A 8 -12.25 7.33 1.42
CA HIS A 8 -11.99 7.23 -0.02
C HIS A 8 -11.45 5.86 -0.45
N SER A 9 -11.00 5.05 0.50
CA SER A 9 -10.42 3.72 0.32
C SER A 9 -10.66 2.88 1.56
N VAL A 10 -10.38 1.59 1.48
CA VAL A 10 -10.30 0.67 2.62
C VAL A 10 -8.91 0.03 2.61
N VAL A 11 -8.30 -0.10 3.79
CA VAL A 11 -7.07 -0.86 3.98
C VAL A 11 -7.39 -2.03 4.89
N ALA A 12 -7.28 -3.25 4.38
CA ALA A 12 -7.30 -4.44 5.21
C ALA A 12 -5.91 -4.58 5.84
N GLN A 13 -5.77 -4.15 7.09
CA GLN A 13 -4.48 -4.05 7.76
C GLN A 13 -3.87 -5.43 8.02
N GLY A 14 -2.64 -5.64 7.54
CA GLY A 14 -1.88 -6.85 7.76
C GLY A 14 -1.18 -6.86 9.13
N LYS A 15 -0.71 -8.03 9.56
CA LYS A 15 0.15 -8.15 10.75
C LYS A 15 1.48 -7.41 10.63
N THR A 16 1.89 -7.10 9.39
CA THR A 16 3.13 -6.37 9.09
C THR A 16 2.90 -5.32 8.00
N GLU A 17 3.66 -4.23 8.07
CA GLU A 17 3.73 -3.16 7.07
C GLU A 17 5.22 -2.83 6.82
N PRO A 18 5.64 -2.37 5.63
CA PRO A 18 6.97 -1.78 5.47
C PRO A 18 7.23 -0.70 6.52
N ASP A 19 8.44 -0.63 7.08
CA ASP A 19 8.80 0.40 8.07
C ASP A 19 8.58 1.82 7.50
N PRO A 20 7.61 2.59 8.02
CA PRO A 20 7.23 3.87 7.46
C PRO A 20 8.32 4.95 7.67
N ILE A 21 9.27 4.74 8.59
CA ILE A 21 10.41 5.66 8.78
C ILE A 21 11.31 5.67 7.53
N MET A 22 11.28 4.59 6.76
CA MET A 22 12.10 4.41 5.56
C MET A 22 11.36 4.84 4.28
N ASP A 23 10.13 5.34 4.37
CA ASP A 23 9.39 5.83 3.21
C ASP A 23 10.15 6.98 2.52
N ILE A 24 10.16 6.94 1.19
CA ILE A 24 10.65 8.04 0.37
C ILE A 24 9.51 8.64 -0.43
N THR A 25 9.69 9.88 -0.87
CA THR A 25 8.75 10.56 -1.77
C THR A 25 9.36 10.69 -3.16
N VAL A 26 8.58 10.36 -4.19
CA VAL A 26 8.92 10.58 -5.59
C VAL A 26 7.96 11.59 -6.23
N GLN A 27 8.44 12.36 -7.20
CA GLN A 27 7.63 13.31 -7.95
C GLN A 27 7.06 12.65 -9.21
N LEU A 28 5.73 12.58 -9.32
CA LEU A 28 5.03 12.04 -10.49
C LEU A 28 3.98 13.05 -10.97
N ASP A 29 4.20 13.64 -12.16
CA ASP A 29 3.38 14.71 -12.73
C ASP A 29 3.20 15.92 -11.80
N GLY A 30 4.28 16.30 -11.09
CA GLY A 30 4.26 17.40 -10.13
C GLY A 30 3.50 17.12 -8.83
N ARG A 31 3.22 15.83 -8.55
CA ARG A 31 2.65 15.39 -7.28
C ARG A 31 3.65 14.54 -6.51
N GLU A 32 3.68 14.74 -5.20
CA GLU A 32 4.39 13.90 -4.25
C GLU A 32 3.66 12.56 -4.09
N VAL A 33 4.39 11.45 -4.26
CA VAL A 33 3.89 10.09 -4.11
C VAL A 33 4.83 9.31 -3.20
N ASN A 34 4.31 8.72 -2.12
CA ASN A 34 5.09 7.90 -1.21
C ASN A 34 5.40 6.54 -1.82
N VAL A 35 6.63 6.07 -1.60
CA VAL A 35 7.10 4.75 -2.01
C VAL A 35 7.75 4.09 -0.79
N PRO A 36 7.14 3.04 -0.22
CA PRO A 36 7.74 2.33 0.90
C PRO A 36 9.04 1.64 0.49
N GLN A 37 10.09 1.80 1.31
CA GLN A 37 11.41 1.17 1.10
C GLN A 37 11.85 0.30 2.29
N GLY A 38 11.12 0.38 3.41
CA GLY A 38 11.43 -0.36 4.62
C GLY A 38 11.23 -1.87 4.50
N GLN A 39 11.96 -2.62 5.33
CA GLN A 39 11.62 -4.02 5.58
C GLN A 39 10.28 -4.10 6.32
N PRO A 40 9.51 -5.19 6.16
CA PRO A 40 8.27 -5.35 6.93
C PRO A 40 8.55 -5.38 8.44
N VAL A 41 7.82 -4.57 9.20
CA VAL A 41 7.81 -4.52 10.67
C VAL A 41 6.45 -4.95 11.19
N GLU A 42 6.40 -5.48 12.42
CA GLU A 42 5.14 -5.87 13.05
C GLU A 42 4.26 -4.66 13.32
N GLN A 43 2.94 -4.83 13.13
CA GLN A 43 1.94 -3.84 13.51
C GLN A 43 1.23 -4.29 14.80
N PRO A 44 1.56 -3.75 15.98
CA PRO A 44 1.05 -4.23 17.27
C PRO A 44 -0.48 -4.23 17.38
N ASP A 45 -1.13 -3.24 16.76
CA ASP A 45 -2.59 -3.11 16.78
C ASP A 45 -3.30 -4.15 15.90
N TYR A 46 -2.57 -4.81 14.98
CA TYR A 46 -3.12 -5.73 13.99
C TYR A 46 -2.54 -7.14 14.07
N VAL A 47 -1.92 -7.51 15.19
CA VAL A 47 -1.35 -8.87 15.42
C VAL A 47 -2.36 -10.00 15.23
N ASN A 48 -3.64 -9.72 15.53
CA ASN A 48 -4.74 -10.68 15.41
C ASN A 48 -5.53 -10.52 14.09
N SER A 49 -5.04 -9.71 13.15
CA SER A 49 -5.66 -9.56 11.84
C SER A 49 -5.73 -10.91 11.12
N SER A 50 -6.79 -11.10 10.33
CA SER A 50 -6.88 -12.23 9.42
C SER A 50 -5.96 -12.06 8.19
N PHE A 51 -5.37 -10.89 8.01
CA PHE A 51 -4.45 -10.57 6.91
C PHE A 51 -3.00 -10.62 7.41
N ASP A 52 -2.14 -11.38 6.72
CA ASP A 52 -0.71 -11.38 7.04
C ASP A 52 0.01 -10.15 6.47
N LYS A 53 -0.45 -9.63 5.33
CA LYS A 53 0.05 -8.43 4.64
C LYS A 53 -1.13 -7.51 4.32
N SER A 54 -0.89 -6.20 4.31
CA SER A 54 -1.96 -5.23 4.05
C SER A 54 -2.44 -5.27 2.61
N GLU A 55 -3.76 -5.15 2.43
CA GLU A 55 -4.39 -4.99 1.12
C GLU A 55 -5.05 -3.61 1.02
N TYR A 56 -4.66 -2.84 0.00
CA TYR A 56 -5.15 -1.49 -0.23
C TYR A 56 -6.20 -1.49 -1.35
N VAL A 57 -7.44 -1.08 -1.02
CA VAL A 57 -8.59 -1.16 -1.93
C VAL A 57 -9.16 0.22 -2.22
N ILE A 58 -9.33 0.51 -3.50
CA ILE A 58 -10.05 1.66 -4.04
C ILE A 58 -11.33 1.20 -4.74
N TYR A 59 -12.34 2.07 -4.80
CA TYR A 59 -13.66 1.73 -5.35
C TYR A 59 -14.00 2.48 -6.64
N LYS A 60 -13.14 3.41 -7.06
CA LYS A 60 -13.25 4.13 -8.34
C LYS A 60 -11.95 3.95 -9.12
N GLU A 61 -12.05 3.48 -10.37
CA GLU A 61 -10.89 3.25 -11.23
C GLU A 61 -10.02 4.50 -11.40
N SER A 62 -10.63 5.68 -11.41
CA SER A 62 -9.95 6.98 -11.50
C SER A 62 -9.01 7.29 -10.33
N GLN A 63 -9.02 6.51 -9.25
CA GLN A 63 -8.10 6.65 -8.12
C GLN A 63 -6.74 5.96 -8.36
N CYS A 64 -6.61 5.14 -9.40
CA CYS A 64 -5.36 4.50 -9.77
C CYS A 64 -4.85 4.99 -11.14
N ARG A 65 -3.53 5.07 -11.26
CA ARG A 65 -2.84 5.31 -12.53
C ARG A 65 -1.58 4.45 -12.58
N ILE A 66 -1.49 3.57 -13.58
CA ILE A 66 -0.31 2.73 -13.80
C ILE A 66 0.91 3.62 -14.06
N ARG A 67 2.03 3.35 -13.36
CA ARG A 67 3.28 4.13 -13.48
C ARG A 67 4.45 3.34 -14.02
N TYR A 68 4.56 2.07 -13.61
CA TYR A 68 5.65 1.20 -13.99
C TYR A 68 5.11 -0.16 -14.40
N LEU A 69 5.78 -0.78 -15.36
CA LEU A 69 5.66 -2.18 -15.69
C LEU A 69 7.02 -2.81 -15.45
N VAL A 70 7.08 -3.82 -14.59
CA VAL A 70 8.34 -4.49 -14.22
C VAL A 70 8.34 -5.89 -14.84
N LEU A 71 9.32 -6.18 -15.68
CA LEU A 71 9.58 -7.54 -16.13
C LEU A 71 10.47 -8.23 -15.10
N LEU A 72 9.90 -9.22 -14.40
CA LEU A 72 10.63 -10.05 -13.45
C LEU A 72 11.00 -11.37 -14.12
N LYS A 73 12.22 -11.82 -13.86
CA LYS A 73 12.65 -13.17 -14.20
C LYS A 73 12.64 -14.00 -12.93
N ASP A 74 11.83 -15.05 -12.90
CA ASP A 74 11.95 -16.06 -11.87
C ASP A 74 13.24 -16.87 -12.13
N ASN A 75 14.05 -17.04 -11.09
CA ASN A 75 15.33 -17.74 -11.15
C ASN A 75 15.26 -19.13 -10.48
N ASN A 76 14.05 -19.61 -10.16
CA ASN A 76 13.81 -20.97 -9.71
C ASN A 76 14.02 -22.01 -10.83
#